data_AF-A0A524ELA5-F1
#
_entry.id   AF-A0A524ELA5-F1
#
_cell.length_a   1.000
_cell.length_b   1.000
_cell.length_c   1.000
_cell.angle_alpha   90.00
_cell.angle_beta   90.00
_cell.angle_gamma   90.00
#
_symmetry.space_group_name_H-M   'P 1'
#
loop_
_entity.id
_entity.type
_entity.pdbx_description
1 polymer ?
#
loop_
_entity_poly.entity_id
_entity_poly.type
_entity_poly.pdbx_seq_one_letter_code
_entity_poly.pdbx_strand_id
1 'polypeptide(L)'
;MQMITGDQIATIVFVIETIVFISIMIGWIYGSKRMDYDTHHRMIYPAVLIHLITVSAWMIPRAMQLAEEGLFADPIANWYQIVHDVVGFVAIGLGVVLAVTFLVKSGMPLNILQKAKPLMWLTLALWLVSFILGIIAYLARF
;
A
#
# COMPACT_ATOMS: atom_id res chain seq x y z
N MET A 1 8.52 15.04 -27.27
CA MET A 1 8.15 14.56 -25.91
C MET A 1 7.35 13.28 -26.12
N GLN A 2 7.91 12.10 -25.81
CA GLN A 2 7.16 10.84 -25.95
C GLN A 2 6.08 10.80 -24.88
N MET A 3 4.84 10.52 -25.26
CA MET A 3 3.74 10.29 -24.31
C MET A 3 3.96 8.92 -23.65
N ILE A 4 3.97 8.90 -22.32
CA ILE A 4 4.06 7.66 -21.55
C ILE A 4 2.72 6.94 -21.65
N THR A 5 2.71 5.66 -22.02
CA THR A 5 1.49 4.85 -22.11
C THR A 5 1.03 4.35 -20.74
N GLY A 6 -0.24 3.96 -20.61
CA GLY A 6 -0.77 3.44 -19.34
C GLY A 6 -0.03 2.20 -18.82
N ASP A 7 0.48 1.37 -19.73
CA ASP A 7 1.25 0.17 -19.38
C ASP A 7 2.63 0.53 -18.82
N GLN A 8 3.29 1.54 -19.39
CA GLN A 8 4.57 2.04 -18.87
C GLN A 8 4.41 2.61 -17.45
N ILE A 9 3.31 3.32 -17.19
CA ILE A 9 3.02 3.82 -15.84
C ILE A 9 2.75 2.66 -14.88
N ALA A 10 1.99 1.64 -15.30
CA ALA A 10 1.75 0.45 -14.50
C ALA A 10 3.06 -0.27 -14.10
N THR A 11 4.02 -0.41 -15.03
CA THR A 11 5.35 -0.98 -14.73
C THR A 11 6.13 -0.10 -13.75
N ILE A 12 6.13 1.22 -13.92
CA ILE A 12 6.81 2.15 -13.01
C ILE A 12 6.23 2.03 -11.60
N VAL A 13 4.89 2.04 -11.49
CA VAL A 13 4.18 1.91 -10.23
C VAL A 13 4.49 0.57 -9.56
N PHE A 14 4.51 -0.52 -10.33
CA PHE A 14 4.88 -1.84 -9.82
C PHE A 14 6.29 -1.87 -9.21
N VAL A 15 7.27 -1.27 -9.89
CA VAL A 15 8.64 -1.15 -9.40
C VAL A 15 8.70 -0.30 -8.12
N ILE A 16 8.00 0.84 -8.09
CA ILE A 16 7.93 1.72 -6.92
C ILE A 16 7.34 0.98 -5.72
N GLU A 17 6.20 0.32 -5.89
CA GLU A 17 5.53 -0.42 -4.81
C GLU A 17 6.37 -1.61 -4.31
N THR A 18 7.15 -2.23 -5.19
CA THR A 18 8.13 -3.26 -4.80
C THR A 18 9.24 -2.68 -3.91
N ILE A 19 9.76 -1.50 -4.24
CA ILE A 19 10.78 -0.81 -3.42
C ILE A 19 10.19 -0.39 -2.07
N VAL A 20 8.94 0.10 -2.07
CA VAL A 20 8.19 0.44 -0.85
C VAL A 20 8.01 -0.80 0.03
N PHE A 21 7.61 -1.93 -0.55
CA PHE A 21 7.47 -3.21 0.17
C PHE A 21 8.77 -3.61 0.87
N ILE A 22 9.88 -3.61 0.12
CA ILE A 22 11.19 -3.98 0.66
C ILE A 22 11.58 -3.04 1.79
N SER A 23 11.34 -1.74 1.63
CA SER A 23 11.64 -0.72 2.64
C SER A 23 10.84 -0.93 3.93
N ILE A 24 9.55 -1.27 3.83
CA ILE A 24 8.69 -1.62 4.96
C ILE A 24 9.18 -2.90 5.64
N MET A 25 9.57 -3.93 4.87
CA MET A 25 10.12 -5.17 5.43
C MET A 25 11.44 -4.93 6.18
N ILE A 26 12.34 -4.10 5.66
CA ILE A 26 13.57 -3.70 6.35
C ILE A 26 13.23 -2.91 7.62
N GLY A 27 12.36 -1.90 7.54
CA GLY A 27 11.93 -1.12 8.71
C GLY A 27 11.25 -1.95 9.80
N TRP A 28 10.58 -3.04 9.42
CA TRP A 28 10.00 -4.01 10.34
C TRP A 28 11.08 -4.90 10.99
N ILE A 29 11.94 -5.53 10.19
CA ILE A 29 12.98 -6.46 10.66
C ILE A 29 14.01 -5.75 11.55
N TYR A 30 14.43 -4.55 11.17
CA TYR A 30 15.51 -3.83 11.87
C TYR A 30 15.00 -2.79 12.88
N GLY A 31 13.94 -2.04 12.56
CA GLY A 31 13.42 -0.99 13.44
C GLY A 31 12.48 -1.51 14.52
N SER A 32 11.41 -2.21 14.12
CA SER A 32 10.38 -2.67 15.06
C SER A 32 10.86 -3.78 16.00
N LYS A 33 11.65 -4.74 15.49
CA LYS A 33 12.18 -5.86 16.30
C LYS A 33 13.26 -5.42 17.29
N ARG A 34 14.03 -4.37 17.00
CA ARG A 34 15.09 -3.86 17.88
C ARG A 34 14.64 -2.71 18.79
N MET A 35 13.36 -2.32 18.72
CA MET A 35 12.81 -1.15 19.41
C MET A 35 13.54 0.17 19.08
N ASP A 36 14.18 0.25 17.92
CA ASP A 36 14.76 1.50 17.40
C ASP A 36 13.68 2.25 16.64
N TYR A 37 12.90 3.03 17.39
CA TYR A 37 11.78 3.77 16.86
C TYR A 37 12.23 4.89 15.91
N ASP A 38 13.40 5.51 16.10
CA ASP A 38 13.87 6.57 15.20
C ASP A 38 14.19 6.00 13.82
N THR A 39 14.92 4.89 13.76
CA THR A 39 15.17 4.16 12.50
C THR A 39 13.87 3.66 11.87
N HIS A 40 12.92 3.15 12.67
CA HIS A 40 11.61 2.74 12.16
C HIS A 40 10.87 3.91 11.50
N HIS A 41 10.77 5.08 12.14
CA HIS A 41 10.07 6.22 11.57
C HIS A 41 10.77 6.75 10.30
N ARG A 42 12.11 6.81 10.29
CA ARG A 42 12.89 7.27 9.12
C ARG A 42 12.71 6.37 7.90
N MET A 43 12.51 5.06 8.11
CA MET A 43 12.31 4.11 7.02
C MET A 43 10.84 4.02 6.58
N ILE A 44 9.90 4.10 7.52
CA ILE A 44 8.46 3.96 7.23
C ILE A 44 7.87 5.24 6.65
N TYR A 45 8.31 6.42 7.09
CA TYR A 45 7.72 7.69 6.64
C TYR A 45 7.85 7.92 5.13
N PRO A 46 9.03 7.77 4.50
CA PRO A 46 9.15 7.90 3.04
C PRO A 46 8.33 6.84 2.31
N ALA A 47 8.29 5.60 2.82
CA ALA A 47 7.50 4.51 2.23
C ALA A 47 6.00 4.84 2.22
N VAL A 48 5.46 5.33 3.34
CA VAL A 48 4.06 5.78 3.44
C VAL A 48 3.80 6.96 2.51
N LEU A 49 4.69 7.94 2.44
CA LEU A 49 4.52 9.10 1.57
C LEU A 49 4.49 8.71 0.09
N ILE A 50 5.46 7.90 -0.35
CA ILE A 50 5.53 7.39 -1.71
C ILE A 50 4.25 6.60 -2.03
N HIS A 51 3.84 5.69 -1.14
CA HIS A 51 2.63 4.90 -1.33
C HIS A 51 1.38 5.78 -1.45
N LEU A 52 1.21 6.79 -0.59
CA LEU A 52 0.10 7.74 -0.68
C LEU A 52 0.08 8.49 -2.01
N ILE A 53 1.23 8.90 -2.52
CA ILE A 53 1.34 9.55 -3.83
C ILE A 53 0.97 8.57 -4.94
N THR A 54 1.53 7.37 -4.95
CA THR A 54 1.23 6.35 -5.96
C THR A 54 -0.26 6.00 -5.99
N VAL A 55 -0.85 5.78 -4.81
CA VAL A 55 -2.26 5.44 -4.66
C VAL A 55 -3.15 6.57 -5.19
N SER A 56 -2.92 7.80 -4.72
CA SER A 56 -3.77 8.95 -5.06
C SER A 56 -3.61 9.40 -6.51
N ALA A 57 -2.39 9.40 -7.03
CA ALA A 57 -2.09 9.88 -8.38
C ALA A 57 -2.38 8.84 -9.48
N TRP A 58 -2.36 7.55 -9.15
CA TRP A 58 -2.50 6.49 -10.15
C TRP A 58 -3.54 5.44 -9.81
N MET A 59 -3.43 4.77 -8.66
CA MET A 59 -4.26 3.59 -8.38
C MET A 59 -5.75 3.95 -8.27
N ILE A 60 -6.09 5.05 -7.59
CA ILE A 60 -7.48 5.52 -7.48
C ILE A 60 -8.05 5.93 -8.84
N PRO A 61 -7.42 6.85 -9.61
CA PRO A 61 -7.90 7.18 -10.96
C PRO A 61 -8.05 5.96 -11.87
N ARG A 62 -7.10 5.01 -11.81
CA ARG A 62 -7.16 3.80 -12.64
C ARG A 62 -8.30 2.87 -12.22
N ALA A 63 -8.55 2.70 -10.92
CA ALA A 63 -9.68 1.90 -10.43
C ALA A 63 -11.02 2.52 -10.86
N MET A 64 -11.15 3.85 -10.80
CA MET A 64 -12.33 4.56 -11.32
C MET A 64 -12.50 4.35 -12.83
N GLN A 65 -11.43 4.49 -13.60
CA GLN A 65 -11.45 4.24 -15.04
C GLN A 65 -11.85 2.79 -15.37
N LEU A 66 -11.30 1.81 -14.65
CA LEU A 66 -11.67 0.39 -14.82
C LEU A 66 -13.15 0.15 -14.51
N ALA A 67 -13.69 0.79 -13.47
CA ALA A 67 -15.11 0.72 -13.14
C ALA A 67 -15.98 1.24 -14.29
N GLU A 68 -15.58 2.35 -14.93
CA GLU A 68 -16.26 2.92 -16.10
C GLU A 68 -16.10 2.03 -17.35
N GLU A 69 -14.94 1.38 -17.52
CA GLU A 69 -14.66 0.40 -18.59
C GLU A 69 -15.42 -0.93 -18.40
N GLY A 70 -16.22 -1.06 -17.35
CA GLY A 70 -17.07 -2.23 -17.13
C GLY A 70 -16.41 -3.36 -16.35
N LEU A 71 -15.46 -3.06 -15.44
CA LEU A 71 -14.84 -4.05 -14.53
C LEU A 71 -15.88 -4.95 -13.84
N PHE A 72 -17.06 -4.41 -13.53
CA PHE A 72 -18.14 -5.12 -12.86
C PHE A 72 -19.09 -5.88 -13.79
N ALA A 73 -18.89 -5.84 -15.11
CA ALA A 73 -19.72 -6.56 -16.08
C ALA A 73 -19.49 -8.08 -16.03
N ASP A 74 -18.26 -8.52 -15.72
CA ASP A 74 -17.93 -9.91 -15.43
C ASP A 74 -17.10 -10.00 -14.14
N PRO A 75 -17.75 -10.04 -12.96
CA PRO A 75 -17.06 -10.10 -11.68
C PRO A 75 -16.28 -11.40 -11.47
N ILE A 76 -16.65 -12.49 -12.16
CA ILE A 76 -15.98 -13.78 -12.04
C ILE A 76 -14.65 -13.72 -12.80
N ALA A 77 -14.60 -13.14 -14.00
CA ALA A 77 -13.35 -12.96 -14.71
C ALA A 77 -12.42 -11.94 -14.03
N ASN A 78 -12.99 -10.89 -13.42
CA ASN A 78 -12.23 -9.78 -12.83
C ASN A 78 -12.08 -9.85 -11.30
N TRP A 79 -12.36 -11.01 -10.70
CA TRP A 79 -12.43 -11.16 -9.25
C TRP A 79 -11.15 -10.69 -8.53
N TYR A 80 -9.98 -10.98 -9.09
CA TYR A 80 -8.69 -10.64 -8.49
C TYR A 80 -8.48 -9.12 -8.43
N GLN A 81 -8.90 -8.39 -9.47
CA GLN A 81 -8.79 -6.93 -9.55
C GLN A 81 -9.78 -6.27 -8.57
N ILE A 82 -11.02 -6.78 -8.51
CA ILE A 82 -12.03 -6.27 -7.58
C ILE A 82 -11.58 -6.48 -6.13
N VAL A 83 -11.10 -7.68 -5.79
CA VAL A 83 -10.61 -7.98 -4.44
C VAL A 83 -9.34 -7.16 -4.14
N HIS A 84 -8.43 -7.00 -5.10
CA HIS A 84 -7.26 -6.13 -4.97
C HIS A 84 -7.65 -4.70 -4.57
N ASP A 85 -8.59 -4.10 -5.29
CA ASP A 85 -8.98 -2.71 -5.09
C ASP A 85 -9.71 -2.51 -3.75
N VAL A 86 -10.59 -3.45 -3.38
CA VAL A 86 -11.29 -3.40 -2.09
C VAL A 86 -10.32 -3.59 -0.91
N VAL A 87 -9.47 -4.61 -0.97
CA VAL A 87 -8.48 -4.88 0.09
C VAL A 87 -7.48 -3.72 0.19
N GLY A 88 -7.03 -3.21 -0.96
CA GLY A 88 -6.14 -2.06 -1.04
C GLY A 88 -6.76 -0.81 -0.39
N PHE A 89 -8.01 -0.50 -0.71
CA PHE A 89 -8.72 0.64 -0.12
C PHE A 89 -8.81 0.54 1.42
N VAL A 90 -9.15 -0.64 1.94
CA VAL A 90 -9.18 -0.88 3.39
C VAL A 90 -7.78 -0.73 3.99
N ALA A 91 -6.75 -1.29 3.35
CA ALA A 91 -5.37 -1.19 3.80
C ALA A 91 -4.88 0.26 3.86
N ILE A 92 -5.21 1.08 2.84
CA ILE A 92 -4.88 2.51 2.80
C ILE A 92 -5.58 3.25 3.94
N GLY A 93 -6.88 3.02 4.14
CA GLY A 93 -7.64 3.65 5.22
C GLY A 93 -7.03 3.37 6.60
N LEU A 94 -6.70 2.10 6.87
CA LEU A 94 -6.03 1.72 8.12
C LEU A 94 -4.62 2.31 8.21
N GLY A 95 -3.87 2.33 7.10
CA GLY A 95 -2.54 2.91 6.99
C GLY A 95 -2.52 4.41 7.31
N VAL A 96 -3.50 5.18 6.81
CA VAL A 96 -3.67 6.60 7.13
C VAL A 96 -3.98 6.80 8.62
N VAL A 97 -4.89 6.00 9.18
CA VAL A 97 -5.21 6.07 10.62
C VAL A 97 -3.97 5.81 11.48
N LEU A 98 -3.18 4.79 11.13
CA LEU A 98 -1.91 4.48 11.80
C LEU A 98 -0.91 5.62 11.62
N ALA A 99 -0.72 6.09 10.39
CA ALA A 99 0.19 7.18 10.07
C ALA A 99 -0.13 8.43 10.89
N VAL A 100 -1.40 8.88 10.92
CA VAL A 100 -1.83 10.02 11.73
C VAL A 100 -1.59 9.77 13.22
N THR A 101 -1.91 8.57 13.71
CA THR A 101 -1.70 8.22 15.13
C THR A 101 -0.21 8.28 15.51
N PHE A 102 0.68 7.78 14.65
CA PHE A 102 2.12 7.68 14.90
C PHE A 102 2.92 8.94 14.56
N LEU A 103 2.56 9.68 13.51
CA LEU A 103 3.28 10.86 13.06
C LEU A 103 2.95 12.11 13.87
N VAL A 104 1.72 12.25 14.34
CA VAL A 104 1.29 13.48 15.04
C VAL A 104 1.84 13.55 16.47
N LYS A 105 2.27 12.42 17.05
CA LYS A 105 2.65 12.35 18.46
C LYS A 105 3.96 11.57 18.69
N SER A 106 5.09 12.24 18.47
CA SER A 106 6.40 11.74 18.90
C SER A 106 6.40 11.52 20.42
N GLY A 107 6.80 10.33 20.88
CA GLY A 107 6.83 10.00 22.31
C GLY A 107 5.52 9.45 22.88
N MET A 108 4.74 8.70 22.08
CA MET A 108 3.52 8.06 22.57
C MET A 108 3.77 7.12 23.76
N PRO A 109 2.87 7.12 24.75
CA PRO A 109 2.95 6.19 25.86
C PRO A 109 2.81 4.74 25.37
N LEU A 110 3.57 3.83 25.97
CA LEU A 110 3.69 2.42 25.59
C LEU A 110 2.35 1.68 25.47
N ASN A 111 1.34 2.08 26.24
CA ASN A 111 0.00 1.51 26.22
C ASN A 111 -0.75 1.73 24.89
N ILE A 112 -0.60 2.90 24.26
CA ILE A 112 -1.21 3.21 22.96
C ILE A 112 -0.48 2.43 21.86
N LEU A 113 0.85 2.38 21.94
CA LEU A 113 1.68 1.59 21.02
C LEU A 113 1.27 0.11 21.02
N GLN A 114 1.05 -0.49 22.20
CA GLN A 114 0.61 -1.88 22.31
C GLN A 114 -0.78 -2.12 21.72
N LYS A 115 -1.72 -1.17 21.88
CA LYS A 115 -3.07 -1.25 21.29
C LYS A 115 -3.07 -1.07 19.77
N ALA A 116 -2.11 -0.32 19.24
CA ALA A 116 -1.97 -0.09 17.80
C ALA A 116 -1.25 -1.24 17.08
N LYS A 117 -0.52 -2.12 17.80
CA LYS A 117 0.17 -3.27 17.21
C LYS A 117 -0.76 -4.18 16.37
N PRO A 118 -1.91 -4.67 16.87
CA PRO A 118 -2.80 -5.50 16.06
C PRO A 118 -3.26 -4.80 14.78
N LEU A 119 -3.54 -3.49 14.85
CA LEU A 119 -3.97 -2.71 13.69
C LEU A 119 -2.84 -2.57 12.65
N MET A 120 -1.60 -2.35 13.11
CA MET A 120 -0.41 -2.33 12.26
C MET A 120 -0.21 -3.68 11.55
N TRP A 121 -0.35 -4.79 12.28
CA TRP A 121 -0.25 -6.13 11.70
C TRP A 121 -1.35 -6.41 10.68
N LEU A 122 -2.59 -6.04 10.99
CA LEU A 122 -3.71 -6.17 10.07
C LEU A 122 -3.47 -5.36 8.79
N THR A 123 -3.00 -4.11 8.94
CA THR A 123 -2.69 -3.24 7.80
C THR A 123 -1.61 -3.84 6.91
N LEU A 124 -0.51 -4.33 7.50
CA LEU A 124 0.56 -5.00 6.76
C LEU A 124 0.08 -6.27 6.06
N ALA A 125 -0.78 -7.07 6.71
CA ALA A 125 -1.34 -8.28 6.12
C ALA A 125 -2.26 -7.96 4.93
N LEU A 126 -3.17 -7.00 5.08
CA LEU A 126 -4.04 -6.55 3.99
C LEU A 126 -3.24 -5.95 2.84
N TRP A 127 -2.23 -5.14 3.15
CA TRP A 127 -1.32 -4.59 2.16
C TRP A 127 -0.56 -5.69 1.41
N LEU A 128 -0.04 -6.71 2.11
CA LEU A 128 0.63 -7.85 1.47
C LEU A 128 -0.32 -8.63 0.56
N VAL A 129 -1.54 -8.89 1.00
CA VAL A 129 -2.56 -9.57 0.18
C VAL A 129 -2.88 -8.73 -1.07
N SER A 130 -3.09 -7.43 -0.91
CA SER A 130 -3.30 -6.50 -2.02
C SER A 130 -2.10 -6.52 -2.98
N PHE A 131 -0.87 -6.42 -2.47
CA PHE A 131 0.34 -6.46 -3.30
C PHE A 131 0.45 -7.75 -4.12
N ILE A 132 0.16 -8.91 -3.53
CA ILE A 132 0.14 -10.21 -4.25
C ILE A 132 -0.92 -10.21 -5.35
N LEU A 133 -2.13 -9.73 -5.06
CA LEU A 133 -3.18 -9.62 -6.08
C LEU A 133 -2.81 -8.63 -7.18
N GLY A 134 -2.06 -7.57 -6.86
CA GLY A 134 -1.54 -6.60 -7.82
C GLY A 134 -0.51 -7.22 -8.76
N ILE A 135 0.37 -8.10 -8.25
CA ILE A 135 1.26 -8.92 -9.08
C ILE A 135 0.43 -9.77 -10.05
N ILE A 136 -0.58 -10.48 -9.54
CA ILE A 136 -1.44 -11.35 -10.37
C ILE A 136 -2.14 -10.53 -11.45
N ALA A 137 -2.70 -9.38 -11.10
CA ALA A 137 -3.37 -8.48 -12.05
C ALA A 137 -2.42 -7.95 -13.12
N TYR A 138 -1.21 -7.58 -12.72
CA TYR A 138 -0.16 -7.13 -13.65
C TYR A 138 0.21 -8.25 -14.62
N LEU A 139 0.44 -9.48 -14.12
CA LEU A 139 0.78 -10.64 -14.94
C LEU A 139 -0.37 -11.13 -15.81
N ALA A 140 -1.63 -10.97 -15.39
CA ALA A 140 -2.80 -11.38 -16.19
C ALA A 140 -3.11 -10.40 -17.34
N ARG A 141 -2.57 -9.18 -17.27
CA ARG A 141 -2.73 -8.15 -18.30
C ARG A 141 -1.66 -8.24 -19.41
N PHE A 142 -0.60 -9.02 -19.20
CA PHE A 142 0.49 -9.32 -20.15
C PHE A 142 0.51 -10.81 -20.50
#